data_AF-A0A1J5PD01-F1
#
_entry.id   AF-A0A1J5PD01-F1
#
_cell.length_a   1.000
_cell.length_b   1.000
_cell.length_c   1.000
_cell.angle_alpha   90.00
_cell.angle_beta   90.00
_cell.angle_gamma   90.00
#
_symmetry.space_group_name_H-M   'P 1'
#
loop_
_entity.id
_entity.type
_entity.pdbx_description
1 polymer ?
#
loop_
_entity_poly.entity_id
_entity_poly.type
_entity_poly.pdbx_seq_one_letter_code
_entity_poly.pdbx_strand_id
1 'polypeptide(L)'
;METIREHDKLIAEAKQKRFGLMFAPASMIMEANAVAGYEPVARVPGQLAAAFAAPASSGIAFPEDMKGKRIGFTDRNSMITLLALAKLREMKINPATYFKSVSYYHDIDGVYTAFKYHLIDVGVANSIVYSSWNNSGGMDLNLIMQSAGAPHLTFAVRGDYPAAFKQKITQALLNANKDPNAMQSFRGAGFPDFEPVDMTQYKAMMAYIGTK
;
A
#
# COMPACT_ATOMS: atom_id res chain seq x y z
N MET A 1 -4.18 11.78 18.02
CA MET A 1 -3.71 11.11 16.80
C MET A 1 -3.50 12.18 15.75
N GLU A 2 -2.31 12.25 15.16
CA GLU A 2 -2.00 13.18 14.06
C GLU A 2 -1.98 12.40 12.74
N THR A 3 -2.53 12.99 11.67
CA THR A 3 -2.54 12.37 10.34
C THR A 3 -1.68 13.21 9.40
N ILE A 4 -0.63 12.61 8.85
CA ILE A 4 0.24 13.23 7.85
C ILE A 4 0.02 12.51 6.52
N ARG A 5 -0.45 13.26 5.52
CA ARG A 5 -0.74 12.73 4.17
C ARG A 5 0.44 12.82 3.22
N GLU A 6 1.33 13.79 3.46
CA GLU A 6 2.49 14.05 2.62
C GLU A 6 3.66 13.17 3.06
N HIS A 7 4.15 12.36 2.13
CA HIS A 7 5.30 11.48 2.34
C HIS A 7 6.52 12.22 2.92
N ASP A 8 6.95 13.31 2.26
CA ASP A 8 8.19 13.99 2.63
C ASP A 8 8.10 14.63 4.02
N LYS A 9 6.91 15.13 4.38
CA LYS A 9 6.62 15.63 5.71
C LYS A 9 6.69 14.52 6.76
N LEU A 10 6.10 13.36 6.49
CA LEU A 10 6.15 12.20 7.40
C LEU A 10 7.61 11.83 7.70
N ILE A 11 8.45 11.75 6.67
CA ILE A 11 9.86 11.37 6.80
C ILE A 11 10.67 12.47 7.50
N ALA A 12 10.44 13.74 7.20
CA ALA A 12 11.09 14.87 7.89
C ALA A 12 10.78 14.88 9.39
N GLU A 13 9.52 14.63 9.77
CA GLU A 13 9.11 14.55 11.17
C GLU A 13 9.60 13.29 11.88
N ALA A 14 9.69 12.17 11.17
CA ALA A 14 10.30 10.94 11.68
C ALA A 14 11.79 11.16 12.02
N LYS A 15 12.55 11.87 11.17
CA LYS A 15 13.96 12.25 11.46
C LYS A 15 14.08 13.10 12.72
N GLN A 16 13.08 13.92 13.02
CA GLN A 16 12.99 14.70 14.25
C GLN A 16 12.46 13.90 15.45
N LYS A 17 12.22 12.59 15.29
CA LYS A 17 11.75 11.69 16.36
C LYS A 17 10.42 12.13 16.99
N ARG A 18 9.57 12.82 16.23
CA ARG A 18 8.29 13.39 16.69
C ARG A 18 7.25 12.32 17.03
N PHE A 19 7.32 11.14 16.41
CA PHE A 19 6.37 10.06 16.65
C PHE A 19 6.89 9.06 17.69
N GLY A 20 6.06 8.73 18.68
CA GLY A 20 6.31 7.58 19.56
C GLY A 20 5.87 6.25 18.94
N LEU A 21 4.75 6.27 18.20
CA LEU A 21 4.18 5.14 17.47
C LEU A 21 3.71 5.66 16.10
N MET A 22 4.07 4.94 15.04
CA MET A 22 3.63 5.18 13.67
C MET A 22 2.72 4.04 13.22
N PHE A 23 1.72 4.35 12.40
CA PHE A 23 0.91 3.37 11.68
C PHE A 23 0.79 3.81 10.22
N ALA A 24 1.53 3.15 9.32
CA ALA A 24 1.72 3.61 7.94
C ALA A 24 1.98 2.42 6.99
N PRO A 25 1.98 2.63 5.66
CA PRO A 25 2.43 1.61 4.72
C PRO A 25 3.82 1.08 5.06
N ALA A 26 4.04 -0.23 4.83
CA ALA A 26 5.29 -0.91 5.18
C ALA A 26 6.53 -0.25 4.55
N SER A 27 6.43 0.29 3.32
CA SER A 27 7.53 1.03 2.68
C SER A 27 7.95 2.28 3.46
N MET A 28 6.99 3.11 3.88
CA MET A 28 7.24 4.32 4.67
C MET A 28 7.80 3.99 6.06
N ILE A 29 7.34 2.89 6.66
CA ILE A 29 7.89 2.38 7.92
C ILE A 29 9.36 1.94 7.74
N MET A 30 9.69 1.27 6.64
CA MET A 30 11.07 0.88 6.35
C MET A 30 11.97 2.09 6.03
N GLU A 31 11.44 3.13 5.41
CA GLU A 31 12.16 4.39 5.22
C GLU A 31 12.41 5.08 6.57
N ALA A 32 11.40 5.16 7.43
CA ALA A 32 11.55 5.68 8.80
C ALA A 32 12.54 4.85 9.64
N ASN A 33 12.58 3.52 9.43
CA ASN A 33 13.61 2.65 10.02
C ASN A 33 15.01 3.05 9.55
N ALA A 34 15.21 3.20 8.24
CA ALA A 34 16.50 3.52 7.66
C ALA A 34 17.03 4.90 8.08
N VAL A 35 16.16 5.93 8.14
CA VAL A 35 16.57 7.32 8.37
C VAL A 35 16.55 7.75 9.83
N ALA A 36 15.77 7.08 10.69
CA ALA A 36 15.52 7.52 12.06
C ALA A 36 15.47 6.37 13.09
N GLY A 37 15.65 5.12 12.66
CA GLY A 37 15.71 3.96 13.54
C GLY A 37 14.36 3.53 14.11
N TYR A 38 13.24 3.84 13.46
CA TYR A 38 11.94 3.28 13.86
C TYR A 38 11.91 1.76 13.69
N GLU A 39 11.38 1.02 14.65
CA GLU A 39 11.31 -0.45 14.63
C GLU A 39 9.89 -0.91 14.34
N PRO A 40 9.65 -1.65 13.23
CA PRO A 40 8.37 -2.30 12.98
C PRO A 40 8.04 -3.31 14.09
N VAL A 41 6.82 -3.27 14.62
CA VAL A 41 6.43 -4.11 15.78
C VAL A 41 5.24 -5.02 15.51
N ALA A 42 4.29 -4.62 14.69
CA ALA A 42 3.13 -5.44 14.31
C ALA A 42 2.58 -4.94 12.97
N ARG A 43 1.89 -5.81 12.22
CA ARG A 43 1.24 -5.42 10.96
C ARG A 43 -0.19 -5.92 10.90
N VAL A 44 -0.98 -5.30 10.03
CA VAL A 44 -2.29 -5.84 9.65
C VAL A 44 -2.07 -7.19 8.94
N PRO A 45 -2.92 -8.21 9.20
CA PRO A 45 -2.88 -9.50 8.53
C PRO A 45 -3.03 -9.39 7.02
N GLY A 46 -2.53 -10.40 6.30
CA GLY A 46 -2.60 -10.47 4.86
C GLY A 46 -1.56 -9.62 4.12
N GLN A 47 -1.68 -9.61 2.81
CA GLN A 47 -0.74 -8.94 1.91
C GLN A 47 -1.47 -7.96 0.99
N LEU A 48 -0.77 -6.88 0.65
CA LEU A 48 -1.17 -5.93 -0.37
C LEU A 48 -0.49 -6.29 -1.69
N ALA A 49 -1.26 -6.33 -2.77
CA ALA A 49 -0.74 -6.43 -4.12
C ALA A 49 -1.40 -5.35 -4.98
N ALA A 50 -0.63 -4.79 -5.90
CA ALA A 50 -1.19 -3.93 -6.93
C ALA A 50 -1.93 -4.79 -7.96
N ALA A 51 -3.19 -4.43 -8.22
CA ALA A 51 -4.04 -5.03 -9.24
C ALA A 51 -4.24 -4.04 -10.38
N PHE A 52 -3.95 -4.49 -11.59
CA PHE A 52 -4.21 -3.75 -12.82
C PHE A 52 -5.54 -4.21 -13.38
N ALA A 53 -6.45 -3.28 -13.59
CA ALA A 53 -7.78 -3.57 -14.07
C ALA A 53 -8.19 -2.69 -15.24
N ALA A 54 -9.17 -3.15 -16.01
CA ALA A 54 -9.86 -2.37 -17.03
C ALA A 54 -11.33 -2.83 -17.10
N PRO A 55 -12.27 -2.00 -17.61
CA PRO A 55 -13.65 -2.44 -17.83
C PRO A 55 -13.70 -3.69 -18.72
N ALA A 56 -14.54 -4.67 -18.37
CA ALA A 56 -14.63 -5.92 -19.14
C ALA A 56 -15.01 -5.69 -20.61
N SER A 57 -15.83 -4.67 -20.87
CA SER A 57 -16.25 -4.22 -22.20
C SER A 57 -15.16 -3.54 -23.03
N SER A 58 -13.99 -3.22 -22.45
CA SER A 58 -12.91 -2.50 -23.13
C SER A 58 -12.08 -3.37 -24.08
N GLY A 59 -12.21 -4.71 -23.99
CA GLY A 59 -11.36 -5.67 -24.69
C GLY A 59 -9.93 -5.74 -24.15
N ILE A 60 -9.64 -5.12 -22.99
CA ILE A 60 -8.34 -5.20 -22.32
C ILE A 60 -8.43 -6.30 -21.27
N ALA A 61 -7.71 -7.40 -21.49
CA ALA A 61 -7.70 -8.55 -20.57
C ALA A 61 -6.29 -9.07 -20.28
N PHE A 62 -5.33 -8.80 -21.16
CA PHE A 62 -3.95 -9.24 -21.04
C PHE A 62 -2.99 -8.05 -20.95
N PRO A 63 -1.78 -8.24 -20.39
CA PRO A 63 -0.80 -7.17 -20.26
C PRO A 63 -0.46 -6.47 -21.58
N GLU A 64 -0.44 -7.21 -22.69
CA GLU A 64 -0.18 -6.73 -24.05
C GLU A 64 -1.24 -5.72 -24.51
N ASP A 65 -2.51 -5.92 -24.11
CA ASP A 65 -3.64 -5.06 -24.49
C ASP A 65 -3.55 -3.67 -23.87
N MET A 66 -2.76 -3.53 -22.80
CA MET A 66 -2.54 -2.25 -22.14
C MET A 66 -1.63 -1.30 -22.94
N LYS A 67 -0.95 -1.78 -23.99
CA LYS A 67 -0.05 -0.97 -24.80
C LYS A 67 -0.81 0.17 -25.48
N GLY A 68 -0.29 1.39 -25.37
CA GLY A 68 -0.91 2.60 -25.94
C GLY A 68 -2.20 3.02 -25.23
N LYS A 69 -2.53 2.43 -24.06
CA LYS A 69 -3.68 2.83 -23.24
C LYS A 69 -3.30 3.92 -22.24
N ARG A 70 -4.30 4.56 -21.62
CA ARG A 70 -4.12 5.53 -20.54
C ARG A 70 -4.19 4.80 -19.20
N ILE A 71 -3.13 4.91 -18.40
CA ILE A 71 -3.07 4.25 -17.08
C ILE A 71 -3.17 5.27 -15.94
N GLY A 72 -3.94 4.92 -14.91
CA GLY A 72 -4.07 5.69 -13.67
C GLY A 72 -3.48 4.97 -12.46
N PHE A 73 -2.62 5.67 -11.72
CA PHE A 73 -2.09 5.26 -10.42
C PHE A 73 -2.64 6.16 -9.30
N THR A 74 -2.50 5.72 -8.05
CA THR A 74 -2.62 6.61 -6.89
C THR A 74 -1.32 7.42 -6.72
N ASP A 75 -1.12 8.07 -5.58
CA ASP A 75 0.08 8.89 -5.32
C ASP A 75 1.39 8.15 -5.66
N ARG A 76 2.40 8.90 -6.12
CA ARG A 76 3.70 8.35 -6.56
C ARG A 76 4.41 7.55 -5.46
N ASN A 77 4.24 7.96 -4.22
CA ASN A 77 4.86 7.35 -3.05
C ASN A 77 3.92 6.35 -2.36
N SER A 78 2.72 6.10 -2.91
CA SER A 78 1.83 5.08 -2.39
C SER A 78 2.43 3.69 -2.60
N MET A 79 2.24 2.81 -1.62
CA MET A 79 2.75 1.44 -1.68
C MET A 79 2.21 0.69 -2.91
N ILE A 80 0.94 0.90 -3.26
CA ILE A 80 0.31 0.26 -4.42
C ILE A 80 0.96 0.75 -5.73
N THR A 81 1.24 2.05 -5.85
CA THR A 81 1.94 2.60 -7.02
C THR A 81 3.36 2.03 -7.13
N LEU A 82 4.10 1.96 -6.03
CA LEU A 82 5.47 1.39 -6.01
C LEU A 82 5.48 -0.09 -6.43
N LEU A 83 4.53 -0.89 -5.93
CA LEU A 83 4.37 -2.30 -6.32
C LEU A 83 4.00 -2.47 -7.80
N ALA A 84 3.16 -1.60 -8.32
CA ALA A 84 2.74 -1.61 -9.71
C ALA A 84 3.91 -1.27 -10.65
N LEU A 85 4.67 -0.23 -10.32
CA LEU A 85 5.87 0.15 -11.07
C LEU A 85 6.93 -0.96 -11.03
N ALA A 86 7.09 -1.63 -9.90
CA ALA A 86 7.96 -2.81 -9.78
C ALA A 86 7.51 -3.94 -10.70
N LYS A 87 6.21 -4.22 -10.76
CA LYS A 87 5.67 -5.27 -11.65
C LYS A 87 5.90 -4.94 -13.11
N LEU A 88 5.65 -3.69 -13.52
CA LEU A 88 5.91 -3.25 -14.89
C LEU A 88 7.40 -3.40 -15.25
N ARG A 89 8.30 -3.05 -14.32
CA ARG A 89 9.74 -3.22 -14.50
C ARG A 89 10.15 -4.70 -14.63
N GLU A 90 9.59 -5.60 -13.82
CA GLU A 90 9.79 -7.05 -13.92
C GLU A 90 9.41 -7.57 -15.32
N MET A 91 8.31 -7.03 -15.87
CA MET A 91 7.83 -7.32 -17.22
C MET A 91 8.57 -6.58 -18.33
N LYS A 92 9.63 -5.82 -18.00
CA LYS A 92 10.40 -4.98 -18.92
C LYS A 92 9.55 -3.93 -19.65
N ILE A 93 8.45 -3.49 -19.01
CA ILE A 93 7.58 -2.43 -19.50
C ILE A 93 8.07 -1.09 -18.94
N ASN A 94 8.46 -0.17 -19.82
CA ASN A 94 8.69 1.23 -19.47
C ASN A 94 7.37 2.01 -19.57
N PRO A 95 6.79 2.50 -18.45
CA PRO A 95 5.49 3.17 -18.49
C PRO A 95 5.46 4.41 -19.39
N ALA A 96 6.58 5.13 -19.48
CA ALA A 96 6.67 6.37 -20.26
C ALA A 96 6.54 6.17 -21.78
N THR A 97 6.86 4.97 -22.27
CA THR A 97 6.80 4.63 -23.71
C THR A 97 5.76 3.57 -24.04
N TYR A 98 5.33 2.78 -23.04
CA TYR A 98 4.37 1.71 -23.24
C TYR A 98 2.92 2.21 -23.24
N PHE A 99 2.61 3.20 -22.38
CA PHE A 99 1.29 3.79 -22.27
C PHE A 99 1.18 5.07 -23.08
N LYS A 100 -0.02 5.41 -23.53
CA LYS A 100 -0.30 6.71 -24.16
C LYS A 100 -0.18 7.86 -23.16
N SER A 101 -0.60 7.63 -21.92
CA SER A 101 -0.42 8.57 -20.83
C SER A 101 -0.39 7.86 -19.49
N VAL A 102 0.33 8.44 -18.54
CA VAL A 102 0.39 8.00 -17.14
C VAL A 102 -0.14 9.14 -16.27
N SER A 103 -1.19 8.86 -15.52
CA SER A 103 -1.82 9.81 -14.58
C SER A 103 -1.64 9.33 -13.15
N TYR A 104 -1.40 10.28 -12.23
CA TYR A 104 -1.32 10.02 -10.79
C TYR A 104 -2.45 10.80 -10.11
N TYR A 105 -3.25 10.09 -9.33
CA TYR A 105 -4.35 10.63 -8.56
C TYR A 105 -3.97 10.64 -7.08
N HIS A 106 -4.57 11.56 -6.30
CA HIS A 106 -4.23 11.69 -4.88
C HIS A 106 -4.49 10.40 -4.09
N ASP A 107 -5.61 9.75 -4.38
CA ASP A 107 -6.08 8.56 -3.69
C ASP A 107 -6.84 7.62 -4.64
N ILE A 108 -7.37 6.56 -4.05
CA ILE A 108 -8.08 5.50 -4.77
C ILE A 108 -9.43 5.97 -5.32
N ASP A 109 -10.06 6.96 -4.69
CA ASP A 109 -11.31 7.55 -5.17
C ASP A 109 -11.06 8.35 -6.45
N GLY A 110 -9.93 9.07 -6.53
CA GLY A 110 -9.50 9.71 -7.77
C GLY A 110 -9.31 8.74 -8.94
N VAL A 111 -8.74 7.56 -8.69
CA VAL A 111 -8.63 6.49 -9.71
C VAL A 111 -10.01 5.96 -10.10
N TYR A 112 -10.89 5.71 -9.12
CA TYR A 112 -12.26 5.27 -9.36
C TYR A 112 -13.05 6.28 -10.22
N THR A 113 -12.98 7.57 -9.87
CA THR A 113 -13.61 8.65 -10.62
C THR A 113 -13.06 8.73 -12.05
N ALA A 114 -11.74 8.66 -12.21
CA ALA A 114 -11.12 8.68 -13.54
C ALA A 114 -11.56 7.50 -14.41
N PHE A 115 -11.72 6.31 -13.83
CA PHE A 115 -12.30 5.17 -14.52
C PHE A 115 -13.75 5.42 -14.93
N LYS A 116 -14.58 5.85 -13.99
CA LYS A 116 -16.01 6.09 -14.20
C LYS A 116 -16.28 7.11 -15.31
N TYR A 117 -15.43 8.12 -15.44
CA TYR A 117 -15.53 9.15 -16.49
C TYR A 117 -14.66 8.86 -17.73
N HIS A 118 -14.15 7.63 -17.88
CA HIS A 118 -13.35 7.20 -19.03
C HIS A 118 -12.13 8.11 -19.29
N LEU A 119 -11.51 8.66 -18.24
CA LEU A 119 -10.28 9.44 -18.31
C LEU A 119 -9.03 8.54 -18.38
N ILE A 120 -9.16 7.32 -17.87
CA ILE A 120 -8.17 6.24 -17.96
C ILE A 120 -8.84 5.00 -18.53
N ASP A 121 -8.03 4.13 -19.14
CA ASP A 121 -8.45 2.84 -19.70
C ASP A 121 -8.04 1.69 -18.77
N VAL A 122 -6.89 1.87 -18.08
CA VAL A 122 -6.34 0.94 -17.09
C VAL A 122 -6.16 1.70 -15.79
N GLY A 123 -6.47 1.07 -14.67
CA GLY A 123 -6.29 1.67 -13.36
C GLY A 123 -5.74 0.66 -12.37
N VAL A 124 -4.97 1.19 -11.44
CA VAL A 124 -4.20 0.41 -10.48
C VAL A 124 -4.74 0.64 -9.09
N ALA A 125 -5.12 -0.45 -8.43
CA ALA A 125 -5.69 -0.45 -7.09
C ALA A 125 -5.02 -1.52 -6.22
N ASN A 126 -5.27 -1.48 -4.91
CA ASN A 126 -5.08 -2.67 -4.08
C ASN A 126 -6.03 -3.78 -4.54
N SER A 127 -5.58 -5.04 -4.57
CA SER A 127 -6.40 -6.20 -4.90
C SER A 127 -7.71 -6.28 -4.09
N ILE A 128 -7.69 -5.91 -2.80
CA ILE A 128 -8.90 -5.87 -1.95
C ILE A 128 -9.90 -4.82 -2.46
N VAL A 129 -9.40 -3.64 -2.82
CA VAL A 129 -10.25 -2.55 -3.34
C VAL A 129 -10.80 -2.91 -4.71
N TYR A 130 -9.98 -3.51 -5.57
CA TYR A 130 -10.43 -4.08 -6.84
C TYR A 130 -11.61 -5.05 -6.63
N SER A 131 -11.47 -6.00 -5.71
CA SER A 131 -12.56 -6.95 -5.39
C SER A 131 -13.81 -6.22 -4.90
N SER A 132 -13.67 -5.17 -4.10
CA SER A 132 -14.81 -4.35 -3.64
C SER A 132 -15.49 -3.59 -4.78
N TRP A 133 -14.72 -3.04 -5.73
CA TRP A 133 -15.27 -2.37 -6.91
C TRP A 133 -16.11 -3.30 -7.78
N ASN A 134 -15.67 -4.55 -7.94
CA ASN A 134 -16.37 -5.56 -8.71
C ASN A 134 -17.61 -6.08 -7.98
N ASN A 135 -17.47 -6.45 -6.71
CA ASN A 135 -18.51 -7.14 -5.95
C ASN A 135 -19.60 -6.20 -5.40
N SER A 136 -19.22 -4.99 -5.00
CA SER A 136 -20.12 -4.05 -4.31
C SER A 136 -20.24 -2.71 -5.02
N GLY A 137 -19.22 -2.31 -5.80
CA GLY A 137 -19.22 -1.07 -6.58
C GLY A 137 -19.94 -1.19 -7.94
N GLY A 138 -20.32 -2.40 -8.35
CA GLY A 138 -21.02 -2.66 -9.61
C GLY A 138 -20.19 -2.39 -10.87
N MET A 139 -18.87 -2.23 -10.75
CA MET A 139 -18.00 -2.10 -11.92
C MET A 139 -17.68 -3.49 -12.46
N ASP A 140 -17.99 -3.77 -13.72
CA ASP A 140 -17.57 -5.00 -14.39
C ASP A 140 -16.15 -4.84 -14.92
N LEU A 141 -15.16 -5.39 -14.21
CA LEU A 141 -13.74 -5.21 -14.49
C LEU A 141 -13.04 -6.54 -14.79
N ASN A 142 -12.13 -6.52 -15.75
CA ASN A 142 -11.12 -7.55 -15.94
C ASN A 142 -9.93 -7.27 -15.03
N LEU A 143 -9.48 -8.28 -14.28
CA LEU A 143 -8.16 -8.29 -13.65
C LEU A 143 -7.14 -8.70 -14.71
N ILE A 144 -6.29 -7.76 -15.12
CA ILE A 144 -5.29 -7.97 -16.16
C ILE A 144 -4.06 -8.69 -15.59
N MET A 145 -3.57 -8.21 -14.45
CA MET A 145 -2.41 -8.77 -13.75
C MET A 145 -2.28 -8.23 -12.33
N GLN A 146 -1.42 -8.86 -11.53
CA GLN A 146 -1.08 -8.44 -10.18
C GLN A 146 0.44 -8.39 -9.95
N SER A 147 0.87 -7.53 -9.03
CA SER A 147 2.23 -7.54 -8.49
C SER A 147 2.44 -8.71 -7.52
N ALA A 148 3.71 -8.94 -7.13
CA ALA A 148 3.99 -9.69 -5.91
C ALA A 148 3.30 -9.05 -4.69
N GLY A 149 2.93 -9.89 -3.72
CA GLY A 149 2.36 -9.47 -2.44
C GLY A 149 3.41 -8.84 -1.53
N ALA A 150 3.00 -7.85 -0.76
CA ALA A 150 3.83 -7.15 0.22
C ALA A 150 3.12 -7.04 1.57
N PRO A 151 3.86 -6.87 2.68
CA PRO A 151 3.28 -6.59 3.98
C PRO A 151 2.29 -5.43 3.95
N HIS A 152 1.20 -5.58 4.69
CA HIS A 152 0.17 -4.56 4.83
C HIS A 152 0.66 -3.37 5.70
N LEU A 153 -0.24 -2.43 6.00
CA LEU A 153 -0.05 -1.38 7.01
C LEU A 153 0.59 -1.92 8.29
N THR A 154 1.55 -1.16 8.80
CA THR A 154 2.49 -1.60 9.82
C THR A 154 2.59 -0.58 10.93
N PHE A 155 2.61 -1.05 12.17
CA PHE A 155 2.97 -0.28 13.33
C PHE A 155 4.49 -0.28 13.52
N ALA A 156 5.05 0.89 13.84
CA ALA A 156 6.44 1.01 14.24
C ALA A 156 6.61 1.92 15.46
N VAL A 157 7.55 1.59 16.33
CA VAL A 157 7.89 2.39 17.50
C VAL A 157 9.24 3.04 17.30
N ARG A 158 9.52 4.12 18.03
CA ARG A 158 10.84 4.74 17.99
C ARG A 158 11.91 3.79 18.55
N GLY A 159 13.03 3.61 17.84
CA GLY A 159 14.05 2.61 18.22
C GLY A 159 14.79 2.91 19.52
N ASP A 160 14.87 4.18 19.92
CA ASP A 160 15.52 4.61 21.16
C ASP A 160 14.67 4.38 22.42
N TYR A 161 13.47 3.82 22.29
CA TYR A 161 12.71 3.39 23.44
C TYR A 161 13.35 2.16 24.12
N PRO A 162 13.24 2.05 25.46
CA PRO A 162 13.71 0.87 26.19
C PRO A 162 13.13 -0.42 25.62
N ALA A 163 13.94 -1.47 25.51
CA ALA A 163 13.52 -2.75 24.92
C ALA A 163 12.24 -3.31 25.59
N ALA A 164 12.15 -3.22 26.93
CA ALA A 164 10.98 -3.63 27.68
C ALA A 164 9.72 -2.83 27.32
N PHE A 165 9.85 -1.54 26.96
CA PHE A 165 8.73 -0.71 26.53
C PHE A 165 8.28 -1.10 25.13
N LYS A 166 9.21 -1.30 24.19
CA LYS A 166 8.91 -1.78 22.84
C LYS A 166 8.19 -3.14 22.89
N GLN A 167 8.68 -4.07 23.70
CA GLN A 167 8.06 -5.38 23.89
C GLN A 167 6.63 -5.27 24.45
N LYS A 168 6.37 -4.37 25.42
CA LYS A 168 5.02 -4.13 25.93
C LYS A 168 4.07 -3.63 24.85
N ILE A 169 4.53 -2.69 24.00
CA ILE A 169 3.72 -2.20 22.87
C ILE A 169 3.44 -3.33 21.87
N THR A 170 4.45 -4.09 21.48
CA THR A 170 4.30 -5.24 20.57
C THR A 170 3.26 -6.22 21.11
N GLN A 171 3.38 -6.60 22.38
CA GLN A 171 2.45 -7.55 22.99
C GLN A 171 1.03 -6.98 23.13
N ALA A 172 0.88 -5.69 23.40
CA ALA A 172 -0.43 -5.04 23.43
C ALA A 172 -1.10 -5.08 22.05
N LEU A 173 -0.36 -4.79 20.97
CA LEU A 173 -0.89 -4.85 19.61
C LEU A 173 -1.28 -6.28 19.21
N LEU A 174 -0.41 -7.26 19.45
CA LEU A 174 -0.66 -8.67 19.10
C LEU A 174 -1.78 -9.33 19.93
N ASN A 175 -2.20 -8.70 21.03
CA ASN A 175 -3.32 -9.17 21.85
C ASN A 175 -4.52 -8.22 21.78
N ALA A 176 -4.52 -7.23 20.88
CA ALA A 176 -5.59 -6.25 20.78
C ALA A 176 -6.94 -6.91 20.49
N ASN A 177 -6.94 -8.02 19.74
CA ASN A 177 -8.12 -8.85 19.47
C ASN A 177 -8.83 -9.43 20.71
N LYS A 178 -8.13 -9.52 21.85
CA LYS A 178 -8.66 -10.01 23.12
C LYS A 178 -9.26 -8.90 23.99
N ASP A 179 -9.08 -7.63 23.62
CA ASP A 179 -9.66 -6.49 24.32
C ASP A 179 -10.88 -5.96 23.53
N PRO A 180 -12.11 -6.12 24.06
CA PRO A 180 -13.32 -5.65 23.40
C PRO A 180 -13.33 -4.15 23.08
N ASN A 181 -12.71 -3.32 23.93
CA ASN A 181 -12.64 -1.88 23.73
C ASN A 181 -11.67 -1.52 22.60
N ALA A 182 -10.52 -2.19 22.55
CA ALA A 182 -9.58 -2.04 21.44
C ALA A 182 -10.21 -2.48 20.11
N MET A 183 -10.93 -3.60 20.13
CA MET A 183 -11.57 -4.14 18.93
C MET A 183 -12.73 -3.31 18.39
N GLN A 184 -13.39 -2.52 19.23
CA GLN A 184 -14.39 -1.57 18.75
C GLN A 184 -13.79 -0.55 17.77
N SER A 185 -12.54 -0.12 18.02
CA SER A 185 -11.84 0.83 17.16
C SER A 185 -11.25 0.16 15.90
N PHE A 186 -10.70 -1.04 16.02
CA PHE A 186 -10.03 -1.70 14.88
C PHE A 186 -11.00 -2.38 13.91
N ARG A 187 -12.10 -3.00 14.38
CA ARG A 187 -13.09 -3.62 13.49
C ARG A 187 -13.79 -2.59 12.61
N GLY A 188 -14.10 -1.41 13.15
CA GLY A 188 -14.70 -0.32 12.37
C GLY A 188 -13.78 0.16 11.23
N ALA A 189 -12.47 -0.03 11.38
CA ALA A 189 -11.46 0.27 10.35
C ALA A 189 -11.12 -0.94 9.45
N GLY A 190 -11.78 -2.09 9.64
CA GLY A 190 -11.51 -3.32 8.87
C GLY A 190 -10.25 -4.08 9.28
N PHE A 191 -9.72 -3.85 10.49
CA PHE A 191 -8.53 -4.54 11.00
C PHE A 191 -8.93 -5.52 12.12
N PRO A 192 -9.13 -6.81 11.81
CA PRO A 192 -9.64 -7.77 12.78
C PRO A 192 -8.60 -8.26 13.79
N ASP A 193 -7.31 -8.13 13.48
CA ASP A 193 -6.19 -8.56 14.34
C ASP A 193 -4.89 -7.91 13.85
N PHE A 194 -3.76 -8.23 14.51
CA PHE A 194 -2.40 -7.89 14.08
C PHE A 194 -1.44 -9.08 14.18
N GLU A 195 -0.49 -9.13 13.27
CA GLU A 195 0.51 -10.21 13.17
C GLU A 195 1.93 -9.69 13.43
N PRO A 196 2.85 -10.57 13.88
CA PRO A 196 4.27 -10.23 13.99
C PRO A 196 4.86 -9.78 12.66
N VAL A 197 5.87 -8.91 12.74
CA VAL A 197 6.65 -8.50 11.58
C VAL A 197 7.68 -9.56 11.22
N ASP A 198 7.73 -9.96 9.95
CA ASP A 198 8.83 -10.73 9.37
C ASP A 198 9.74 -9.79 8.57
N MET A 199 10.88 -9.44 9.13
CA MET A 199 11.84 -8.53 8.48
C MET A 199 12.39 -9.08 7.15
N THR A 200 12.34 -10.39 6.91
CA THR A 200 12.72 -10.99 5.63
C THR A 200 11.75 -10.55 4.52
N GLN A 201 10.45 -10.57 4.81
CA GLN A 201 9.42 -10.09 3.87
C GLN A 201 9.54 -8.59 3.60
N TYR A 202 9.89 -7.79 4.61
CA TYR A 202 10.03 -6.34 4.44
C TYR A 202 11.26 -6.00 3.61
N LYS A 203 12.39 -6.69 3.84
CA LYS A 203 13.59 -6.52 3.00
C LYS A 203 13.33 -6.97 1.56
N ALA A 204 12.66 -8.09 1.36
CA ALA A 204 12.27 -8.57 0.03
C ALA A 204 11.33 -7.58 -0.67
N MET A 205 10.37 -7.01 0.05
CA MET A 205 9.50 -5.94 -0.44
C MET A 205 10.30 -4.72 -0.89
N MET A 206 11.20 -4.19 -0.06
CA MET A 206 12.03 -3.02 -0.40
C MET A 206 12.90 -3.28 -1.64
N ALA A 207 13.52 -4.46 -1.72
CA ALA A 207 14.28 -4.88 -2.91
C ALA A 207 13.38 -4.97 -4.16
N TYR A 208 12.16 -5.48 -4.01
CA TYR A 208 11.19 -5.59 -5.10
C TYR A 208 10.70 -4.21 -5.57
N ILE A 209 10.39 -3.26 -4.69
CA ILE A 209 9.97 -1.92 -5.13
C ILE A 209 11.14 -1.08 -5.69
N GLY A 210 12.37 -1.42 -5.31
CA GLY A 210 13.58 -0.80 -5.84
C GLY A 210 13.89 0.57 -5.24
N THR A 211 13.31 0.88 -4.09
CA THR A 211 13.73 2.03 -3.27
C THR A 211 15.03 1.68 -2.57
N LYS A 212 16.05 2.53 -2.77
CA LYS A 212 17.30 2.52 -2.02
C LYS A 212 17.17 3.48 -0.85
#